data_AF-A0A831LAK7-F1
#
_entry.id   AF-A0A831LAK7-F1
#
_cell.length_a   1.000
_cell.length_b   1.000
_cell.length_c   1.000
_cell.angle_alpha   90.00
_cell.angle_beta   90.00
_cell.angle_gamma   90.00
#
_symmetry.space_group_name_H-M   'P 1'
#
loop_
_entity.id
_entity.type
_entity.pdbx_description
1 polymer ?
#
loop_
_entity_poly.entity_id
_entity_poly.type
_entity_poly.pdbx_seq_one_letter_code
_entity_poly.pdbx_strand_id
1 'polypeptide(L)'
;MKEIVAPLPKEQIIAELTPDKLLRKTNKGGNEIYVITHHDSPALMHEIGRLREITFRDAGGGTGKETDIDNYDTAKYPYKQLIVWDPDAGEILGGYRFMLCSEVPFDENGEVLMAT
;
A
#
# COMPACT_ATOMS: atom_id res chain seq x y z
N MET A 1 20.69 -5.04 -9.12
CA MET A 1 19.54 -4.41 -8.44
C MET A 1 18.99 -3.35 -9.36
N LYS A 2 17.68 -3.34 -9.62
CA LYS A 2 17.06 -2.34 -10.51
C LYS A 2 16.95 -0.98 -9.81
N GLU A 3 16.94 0.09 -10.59
CA GLU A 3 16.57 1.41 -10.07
C GLU A 3 15.13 1.37 -9.53
N ILE A 4 14.89 2.05 -8.41
CA ILE A 4 13.55 2.13 -7.80
C ILE A 4 12.70 3.08 -8.65
N VAL A 5 11.42 2.76 -8.84
CA VAL A 5 10.49 3.62 -9.56
C VAL A 5 10.51 5.05 -9.02
N ALA A 6 10.43 6.04 -9.92
CA ALA A 6 10.33 7.44 -9.54
C ALA A 6 8.99 7.73 -8.84
N PRO A 7 8.93 8.67 -7.88
CA PRO A 7 7.65 9.06 -7.29
C PRO A 7 6.69 9.60 -8.36
N LEU A 8 5.39 9.32 -8.18
CA LEU A 8 4.36 9.93 -9.00
C LEU A 8 4.14 11.41 -8.59
N PRO A 9 3.55 12.24 -9.48
CA PRO A 9 3.17 13.60 -9.11
C PRO A 9 2.29 13.61 -7.85
N LYS A 10 2.60 14.50 -6.90
CA LYS A 10 1.90 14.56 -5.60
C LYS A 10 0.40 14.76 -5.77
N GLU A 11 -0.01 15.46 -6.82
CA GLU A 11 -1.41 15.72 -7.14
C GLU A 11 -2.18 14.42 -7.44
N GLN A 12 -1.54 13.43 -8.06
CA GLN A 12 -2.16 12.12 -8.34
C GLN A 12 -2.34 11.32 -7.05
N ILE A 13 -1.34 11.36 -6.16
CA ILE A 13 -1.38 10.69 -4.86
C ILE A 13 -2.49 11.31 -4.00
N ILE A 14 -2.53 12.64 -3.91
CA ILE A 14 -3.51 13.38 -3.11
C ILE A 14 -4.93 13.21 -3.67
N ALA A 15 -5.10 13.13 -4.99
CA ALA A 15 -6.41 12.91 -5.61
C ALA A 15 -7.07 11.59 -5.17
N GLU A 16 -6.28 10.60 -4.76
CA GLU A 16 -6.78 9.32 -4.26
C GLU A 16 -7.08 9.31 -2.76
N LEU A 17 -6.73 10.35 -2.00
CA LEU A 17 -6.99 10.45 -0.56
C LEU A 17 -8.42 10.98 -0.27
N THR A 18 -9.43 10.22 -0.70
CA THR A 18 -10.83 10.63 -0.64
C THR A 18 -11.51 10.30 0.71
N PRO A 19 -12.58 11.04 1.09
CA PRO A 19 -13.25 10.83 2.38
C PRO A 19 -13.84 9.42 2.60
N ASP A 20 -14.25 8.72 1.55
CA ASP A 20 -14.77 7.34 1.62
C ASP A 20 -13.69 6.31 1.97
N LYS A 21 -12.42 6.64 1.72
CA LYS A 21 -11.25 5.80 2.05
C LYS A 21 -10.62 6.18 3.40
N LEU A 22 -11.03 7.30 3.99
CA LEU A 22 -10.55 7.77 5.30
C LEU A 22 -11.15 6.91 6.41
N LEU A 23 -10.30 6.14 7.10
CA LEU A 23 -10.71 5.36 8.27
C LEU A 23 -10.89 6.26 9.49
N ARG A 24 -9.91 7.10 9.79
CA ARG A 24 -9.95 8.06 10.91
C ARG A 24 -8.77 9.03 10.87
N LYS A 25 -8.88 10.11 11.64
CA LYS A 25 -7.72 10.93 12.01
C LYS A 25 -7.07 10.41 13.30
N THR A 26 -5.77 10.63 13.46
CA THR A 26 -5.05 10.33 14.70
C THR A 26 -5.33 11.40 15.74
N ASN A 27 -5.26 11.03 17.03
CA ASN A 27 -5.49 11.98 18.12
C ASN A 27 -4.31 12.94 18.36
N LYS A 28 -3.13 12.61 17.83
CA LYS A 28 -1.89 13.38 17.95
C LYS A 28 -1.23 13.49 16.58
N GLY A 29 -0.82 14.71 16.22
CA GLY A 29 -0.09 14.99 14.99
C GLY A 29 -0.97 15.31 13.77
N GLY A 30 -2.30 15.19 13.86
CA GLY A 30 -3.18 15.53 12.73
C GLY A 30 -3.12 14.57 11.54
N ASN A 31 -2.39 13.47 11.67
CA ASN A 31 -2.26 12.45 10.63
C ASN A 31 -3.59 11.78 10.33
N GLU A 32 -3.69 11.27 9.11
CA GLU A 32 -4.88 10.64 8.57
C GLU A 32 -4.60 9.18 8.26
N ILE A 33 -5.54 8.29 8.59
CA ILE A 33 -5.41 6.86 8.33
C ILE A 33 -6.37 6.51 7.21
N TYR A 34 -5.85 5.98 6.11
CA TYR A 34 -6.62 5.54 4.96
C TYR A 34 -6.52 4.03 4.79
N VAL A 35 -7.57 3.43 4.23
CA VAL A 35 -7.57 2.04 3.78
C VAL A 35 -7.88 2.03 2.29
N ILE A 36 -6.93 1.50 1.52
CA ILE A 36 -7.00 1.50 0.05
C ILE A 36 -6.71 0.12 -0.53
N THR A 37 -7.00 -0.07 -1.81
CA THR A 37 -6.53 -1.20 -2.61
C THR A 37 -5.89 -0.71 -3.90
N HIS A 38 -5.15 -1.58 -4.60
CA HIS A 38 -4.63 -1.25 -5.92
C HIS A 38 -5.72 -0.82 -6.91
N HIS A 39 -6.93 -1.38 -6.80
CA HIS A 39 -8.02 -1.12 -7.74
C HIS A 39 -8.65 0.27 -7.57
N ASP A 40 -8.72 0.78 -6.34
CA ASP A 40 -9.33 2.08 -6.05
C ASP A 40 -8.31 3.22 -5.92
N SER A 41 -7.03 2.89 -5.76
CA SER A 41 -5.95 3.85 -5.51
C SER A 41 -4.61 3.39 -6.13
N PRO A 42 -4.52 3.30 -7.48
CA PRO A 42 -3.31 2.85 -8.15
C PRO A 42 -2.10 3.77 -7.94
N ALA A 43 -2.27 5.09 -7.81
CA ALA A 43 -1.16 6.02 -7.57
C ALA A 43 -0.61 5.89 -6.14
N LEU A 44 -1.48 5.75 -5.14
CA LEU A 44 -1.07 5.43 -3.77
C LEU A 44 -0.41 4.05 -3.70
N MET A 45 -0.94 3.04 -4.40
CA MET A 45 -0.31 1.72 -4.43
C MET A 45 1.09 1.75 -5.05
N HIS A 46 1.29 2.54 -6.12
CA HIS A 46 2.60 2.77 -6.70
C HIS A 46 3.58 3.36 -5.66
N GLU A 47 3.15 4.38 -4.92
CA GLU A 47 3.99 5.02 -3.90
C GLU A 47 4.28 4.09 -2.71
N ILE A 48 3.30 3.29 -2.29
CA ILE A 48 3.48 2.25 -1.26
C ILE A 48 4.55 1.26 -1.68
N GLY A 49 4.47 0.73 -2.91
CA GLY A 49 5.47 -0.21 -3.44
C GLY A 49 6.88 0.39 -3.53
N ARG A 50 6.97 1.68 -3.91
CA ARG A 50 8.22 2.44 -3.93
C ARG A 50 8.84 2.54 -2.53
N LEU A 51 8.05 2.95 -1.54
CA LEU A 51 8.49 3.14 -0.16
C LEU A 51 8.86 1.82 0.52
N ARG A 52 8.10 0.75 0.25
CA ARG A 52 8.42 -0.61 0.70
C ARG A 52 9.78 -1.06 0.17
N GLU A 53 10.04 -0.92 -1.13
CA GLU A 53 11.32 -1.32 -1.72
C GLU A 53 12.49 -0.51 -1.15
N ILE A 54 12.32 0.81 -0.93
CA ILE A 54 13.33 1.65 -0.27
C ILE A 54 13.64 1.11 1.13
N THR A 55 12.60 0.89 1.93
CA THR A 55 12.73 0.48 3.34
C THR A 55 13.36 -0.91 3.45
N PHE A 56 12.88 -1.87 2.67
CA PHE A 56 13.39 -3.23 2.73
C PHE A 56 14.81 -3.35 2.15
N ARG A 57 15.18 -2.58 1.12
CA ARG A 57 16.57 -2.53 0.65
C ARG A 57 17.53 -2.00 1.70
N ASP A 58 17.15 -0.93 2.39
CA ASP A 58 17.94 -0.35 3.47
C ASP A 58 18.18 -1.37 4.61
N ALA A 59 17.16 -2.19 4.90
CA ALA A 59 17.24 -3.30 5.85
C ALA A 59 17.91 -4.58 5.29
N GLY A 60 18.35 -4.62 4.03
CA GLY A 60 18.97 -5.78 3.40
C GLY A 60 18.02 -6.88 2.91
N GLY A 61 16.70 -6.65 2.95
CA GLY A 61 15.64 -7.60 2.58
C GLY A 61 14.79 -7.21 1.36
N GLY A 62 15.18 -6.19 0.59
CA GLY A 62 14.42 -5.71 -0.57
C GLY A 62 14.33 -6.73 -1.70
N THR A 63 13.33 -6.58 -2.57
CA THR A 63 13.10 -7.51 -3.70
C THR A 63 14.17 -7.41 -4.79
N GLY A 64 14.89 -6.28 -4.82
CA GLY A 64 15.85 -5.93 -5.87
C GLY A 64 15.19 -5.50 -7.18
N LYS A 65 13.86 -5.43 -7.22
CA LYS A 65 13.03 -4.96 -8.35
C LYS A 65 12.77 -3.47 -8.24
N GLU A 66 12.17 -2.87 -9.26
CA GLU A 66 11.88 -1.44 -9.28
C GLU A 66 10.84 -1.00 -8.23
N THR A 67 9.98 -1.90 -7.79
CA THR A 67 8.95 -1.66 -6.77
C THR A 67 8.66 -2.96 -6.01
N ASP A 68 8.26 -2.84 -4.75
CA ASP A 68 7.79 -3.95 -3.93
C ASP A 68 6.26 -4.04 -4.00
N ILE A 69 5.78 -4.46 -5.17
CA ILE A 69 4.39 -4.82 -5.45
C ILE A 69 4.41 -6.26 -5.96
N ASP A 70 3.58 -7.11 -5.36
CA ASP A 70 3.44 -8.51 -5.74
C ASP A 70 2.04 -8.84 -6.28
N ASN A 71 1.84 -10.10 -6.67
CA ASN A 71 0.56 -10.56 -7.21
C ASN A 71 -0.60 -10.45 -6.20
N TYR A 72 -0.32 -10.42 -4.90
CA TYR A 72 -1.33 -10.31 -3.85
C TYR A 72 -1.81 -8.86 -3.68
N ASP A 73 -0.98 -7.88 -4.05
CA ASP A 73 -1.36 -6.47 -4.06
C ASP A 73 -2.27 -6.11 -5.25
N THR A 74 -2.17 -6.83 -6.37
CA THR A 74 -2.94 -6.56 -7.61
C THR A 74 -3.98 -7.63 -7.96
N ALA A 75 -4.17 -8.64 -7.10
CA ALA A 75 -5.13 -9.72 -7.33
C ALA A 75 -6.57 -9.23 -7.42
N LYS A 76 -7.50 -10.08 -7.90
CA LYS A 76 -8.94 -9.79 -7.89
C LYS A 76 -9.47 -9.44 -6.49
N TYR A 77 -8.96 -10.13 -5.47
CA TYR A 77 -9.17 -9.83 -4.06
C TYR A 77 -7.82 -9.42 -3.47
N PRO A 78 -7.41 -8.15 -3.63
CA PRO A 78 -6.10 -7.72 -3.22
C PRO A 78 -6.03 -7.54 -1.70
N TYR A 79 -4.83 -7.59 -1.16
CA TYR A 79 -4.63 -7.10 0.20
C TYR A 79 -4.96 -5.61 0.28
N LYS A 80 -5.66 -5.24 1.36
CA LYS A 80 -5.90 -3.85 1.72
C LYS A 80 -4.61 -3.26 2.29
N GLN A 81 -4.34 -2.02 1.94
CA GLN A 81 -3.24 -1.25 2.46
C GLN A 81 -3.80 -0.21 3.44
N LEU A 82 -3.42 -0.32 4.71
CA LEU A 82 -3.65 0.72 5.71
C LEU A 82 -2.44 1.64 5.71
N ILE A 83 -2.64 2.92 5.42
CA ILE A 83 -1.55 3.91 5.40
C ILE A 83 -1.79 5.01 6.42
N VAL A 84 -0.70 5.57 6.94
CA VAL A 84 -0.69 6.78 7.75
C VAL A 84 -0.16 7.92 6.87
N TRP A 85 -1.01 8.89 6.60
CA TRP A 85 -0.72 10.07 5.80
C TRP A 85 -0.46 11.27 6.70
N ASP A 86 0.63 11.99 6.42
CA ASP A 86 0.93 13.30 6.98
C ASP A 86 0.46 14.38 5.99
N PRO A 87 -0.62 15.12 6.30
CA PRO A 87 -1.14 16.16 5.40
C PRO A 87 -0.23 17.39 5.31
N ASP A 88 0.62 17.65 6.30
CA ASP A 88 1.52 18.81 6.32
C ASP A 88 2.75 18.56 5.45
N ALA A 89 3.34 17.36 5.54
CA ALA A 89 4.45 16.92 4.69
C ALA A 89 4.00 16.49 3.28
N GLY A 90 2.75 16.01 3.18
CA GLY A 90 2.24 15.37 1.98
C GLY A 90 2.98 14.07 1.70
N GLU A 91 3.14 13.22 2.72
CA GLU A 91 3.93 11.99 2.68
C GLU A 91 3.27 10.84 3.45
N ILE A 92 3.57 9.60 3.05
CA ILE A 92 3.18 8.39 3.77
C ILE A 92 4.22 8.14 4.87
N LEU A 93 3.80 8.15 6.13
CA LEU A 93 4.67 7.90 7.29
C LEU A 93 4.91 6.41 7.56
N GLY A 94 3.98 5.58 7.10
CA GLY A 94 4.04 4.13 7.28
C GLY A 94 2.73 3.47 6.92
N GLY A 95 2.70 2.15 7.02
CA GLY A 95 1.50 1.40 6.71
C GLY A 95 1.60 -0.08 7.04
N TYR A 96 0.47 -0.75 6.89
CA TYR A 96 0.31 -2.18 7.05
C TYR A 96 -0.47 -2.75 5.87
N ARG A 97 -0.09 -3.96 5.46
CA ARG A 97 -0.83 -4.77 4.50
C ARG A 97 -1.68 -5.78 5.26
N PHE A 98 -2.97 -5.88 4.96
CA PHE A 98 -3.87 -6.83 5.63
C PHE A 98 -5.00 -7.33 4.72
N MET A 99 -5.63 -8.42 5.14
CA MET A 99 -6.83 -8.96 4.49
C MET A 99 -7.81 -9.39 5.57
N LEU A 100 -9.11 -9.22 5.31
CA LEU A 100 -10.14 -9.74 6.20
C LEU A 100 -10.27 -11.24 5.99
N CYS A 101 -10.26 -12.05 7.05
CA CYS A 101 -10.37 -13.52 6.95
C CYS A 101 -11.64 -13.97 6.18
N SER A 102 -12.71 -13.17 6.21
CA SER A 102 -13.95 -13.42 5.48
C SER A 102 -13.86 -13.13 3.97
N GLU A 103 -12.82 -12.43 3.51
CA GLU A 103 -12.59 -12.05 2.11
C GLU A 103 -11.47 -12.87 1.45
N VAL A 104 -10.94 -13.86 2.16
CA VAL A 104 -9.81 -14.68 1.72
C VAL A 104 -10.20 -15.53 0.52
N PRO A 105 -9.47 -15.44 -0.61
CA PRO A 105 -9.72 -16.29 -1.77
C PRO A 105 -9.22 -17.71 -1.56
N PHE A 106 -9.93 -18.66 -2.17
CA PHE A 106 -9.57 -20.08 -2.21
C PHE A 106 -9.19 -20.49 -3.63
N ASP A 107 -8.25 -21.41 -3.76
CA ASP A 107 -7.91 -22.04 -5.04
C ASP A 107 -8.92 -23.14 -5.42
N GLU A 108 -8.68 -23.81 -6.55
CA GLU A 108 -9.54 -24.90 -7.04
C GLU A 108 -9.56 -26.12 -6.09
N ASN A 109 -8.56 -26.27 -5.23
CA ASN A 109 -8.44 -27.35 -4.25
C ASN A 109 -9.04 -26.99 -2.88
N GLY A 110 -9.54 -25.76 -2.72
CA GLY A 110 -10.05 -25.24 -1.45
C GLY A 110 -8.95 -24.80 -0.49
N GLU A 111 -7.72 -24.60 -0.97
CA GLU A 111 -6.62 -24.04 -0.20
C GLU A 111 -6.66 -22.51 -0.22
N VAL A 112 -6.23 -21.91 0.89
CA VAL A 112 -6.24 -20.46 1.06
C VAL A 112 -5.10 -19.81 0.26
N LEU A 113 -5.44 -18.84 -0.59
CA LEU A 113 -4.48 -18.04 -1.35
C LEU A 113 -4.04 -16.81 -0.51
N MET A 114 -3.03 -16.99 0.33
CA MET A 114 -2.41 -15.92 1.14
C MET A 114 -0.93 -15.73 0.81
N ALA A 115 -0.44 -14.51 1.05
CA ALA A 115 0.99 -14.25 1.08
C ALA A 115 1.63 -14.97 2.28
N THR A 116 2.84 -15.51 2.08
CA THR A 116 3.64 -16.20 3.11
C THR A 116 4.76 -15.33 3.64
#